data_AF-A0A969JJT7-F1
#
_entry.id   AF-A0A969JJT7-F1
#
_cell.length_a   1.000
_cell.length_b   1.000
_cell.length_c   1.000
_cell.angle_alpha   90.00
_cell.angle_beta   90.00
_cell.angle_gamma   90.00
#
_symmetry.space_group_name_H-M   'P 1'
#
loop_
_entity.id
_entity.type
_entity.pdbx_description
1 polymer ?
#
loop_
_entity_poly.entity_id
_entity_poly.type
_entity_poly.pdbx_seq_one_letter_code
_entity_poly.pdbx_strand_id
1 'polypeptide(L)'
;MSLHLSLFKFTQHSRAYSDKDLSIGRRWHQYRWQDLNHRFVLEPAPDPSLYYMTTQKSGVAPGDYIEISGFGNSTHYQIVQLEFYCDPPDMWMATLQKITQTLSYGQPRIAK
;
A
#
# COMPACT_ATOMS: atom_id res chain seq x y z
N MET A 1 19.42 28.80 25.37
CA MET A 1 19.51 28.40 23.95
C MET A 1 18.14 27.87 23.56
N SER A 2 17.32 28.67 22.89
CA SER A 2 15.95 28.28 22.51
C SER A 2 15.94 27.65 21.13
N LEU A 3 15.53 26.39 21.04
CA LEU A 3 15.30 25.69 19.78
C LEU A 3 13.94 26.17 19.22
N HIS A 4 14.02 26.96 18.16
CA HIS A 4 12.87 27.40 17.38
C HIS A 4 12.36 26.21 16.56
N LEU A 5 11.28 25.56 17.01
CA LEU A 5 10.56 24.57 16.22
C LEU A 5 9.88 25.29 15.05
N SER A 6 10.48 25.19 13.88
CA SER A 6 9.88 25.57 12.61
C SER A 6 8.69 24.65 12.32
N LEU A 7 7.48 25.16 12.54
CA LEU A 7 6.25 24.52 12.09
C LEU A 7 6.24 24.48 10.55
N PHE A 8 6.63 23.34 9.97
CA PHE A 8 6.38 23.08 8.56
C PHE A 8 4.87 22.96 8.34
N LYS A 9 4.32 23.89 7.56
CA LYS A 9 2.94 23.85 7.11
C LYS A 9 2.75 22.64 6.20
N PHE A 10 2.28 21.54 6.78
CA PHE A 10 1.80 20.37 6.03
C PHE A 10 0.61 20.79 5.17
N THR A 11 0.88 21.10 3.92
CA THR A 11 -0.17 21.26 2.92
C THR A 11 -0.35 19.87 2.31
N GLN A 12 -1.32 19.11 2.82
CA GLN A 12 -1.78 17.87 2.19
C GLN A 12 -2.34 18.25 0.81
N HIS A 13 -1.48 18.27 -0.21
CA HIS A 13 -1.93 18.27 -1.59
C HIS A 13 -2.42 16.86 -1.89
N SER A 14 -3.69 16.59 -1.61
CA SER A 14 -4.39 15.47 -2.21
C SER A 14 -4.35 15.67 -3.72
N ARG A 15 -3.41 15.00 -4.40
CA ARG A 15 -3.54 14.81 -5.85
C ARG A 15 -4.77 13.94 -6.04
N ALA A 16 -5.90 14.59 -6.32
CA ALA A 16 -7.07 13.89 -6.82
C ALA A 16 -6.67 13.26 -8.15
N TYR A 17 -6.55 11.94 -8.18
CA TYR A 17 -6.37 11.22 -9.42
C TYR A 17 -7.55 11.53 -10.34
N SER A 18 -7.24 11.99 -11.54
CA SER A 18 -8.24 12.13 -12.60
C SER A 18 -8.82 10.74 -12.88
N ASP A 19 -10.14 10.64 -13.04
CA ASP A 19 -10.87 9.44 -13.44
C ASP A 19 -10.26 8.76 -14.68
N LYS A 20 -9.54 9.52 -15.51
CA LYS A 20 -8.81 9.01 -16.67
C LYS A 20 -7.62 8.10 -16.31
N ASP A 21 -6.97 8.26 -15.15
CA ASP A 21 -5.92 7.34 -14.69
C ASP A 21 -6.47 6.04 -14.11
N LEU A 22 -7.75 6.01 -13.73
CA LEU A 22 -8.46 4.78 -13.31
C LEU A 22 -8.86 3.89 -14.50
N SER A 23 -8.76 4.41 -15.74
CA SER A 23 -9.25 3.75 -16.96
C SER A 23 -8.23 2.85 -17.65
N ILE A 24 -6.97 2.84 -17.21
CA ILE A 24 -5.98 1.81 -17.57
C ILE A 24 -6.02 0.78 -16.47
N GLY A 25 -6.50 -0.44 -16.78
CA GLY A 25 -6.80 -1.48 -15.79
C GLY A 25 -5.78 -1.64 -14.66
N ARG A 26 -6.26 -2.10 -13.50
CA ARG A 26 -5.49 -2.28 -12.25
C ARG A 26 -4.15 -2.94 -12.51
N ARG A 27 -3.07 -2.29 -12.07
CA ARG A 27 -1.69 -2.71 -12.32
C ARG A 27 -1.12 -3.48 -11.14
N TRP A 28 -0.11 -4.29 -11.42
CA TRP A 28 0.68 -4.99 -10.40
C TRP A 28 2.03 -4.31 -10.19
N HIS A 29 2.36 -4.06 -8.93
CA HIS A 29 3.63 -3.45 -8.50
C HIS A 29 4.43 -4.45 -7.68
N GLN A 30 5.59 -4.84 -8.20
CA GLN A 30 6.43 -5.85 -7.58
C GLN A 30 7.49 -5.23 -6.66
N TYR A 31 7.66 -5.86 -5.51
CA TYR A 31 8.65 -5.57 -4.48
C TYR A 31 9.27 -6.86 -3.97
N ARG A 32 10.39 -6.73 -3.29
CA ARG A 32 11.13 -7.86 -2.71
C ARG A 32 11.31 -7.66 -1.22
N TRP A 33 11.17 -8.72 -0.43
CA TRP A 33 11.41 -8.66 1.02
C TRP A 33 12.83 -8.20 1.37
N GLN A 34 13.82 -8.43 0.50
CA GLN A 34 15.19 -7.94 0.72
C GLN A 34 15.30 -6.40 0.67
N ASP A 35 14.35 -5.73 0.03
CA ASP A 35 14.33 -4.27 -0.12
C ASP A 35 13.57 -3.56 1.03
N LEU A 36 13.05 -4.32 2.00
CA LEU A 36 12.35 -3.78 3.17
C LEU A 36 13.31 -2.88 3.98
N ASN A 37 12.80 -1.75 4.45
CA ASN A 37 13.51 -0.66 5.14
C ASN A 37 14.57 0.08 4.30
N HIS A 38 14.78 -0.31 3.04
CA HIS A 38 15.71 0.37 2.12
C HIS A 38 14.97 1.11 1.00
N ARG A 39 13.99 0.45 0.37
CA ARG A 39 13.18 1.05 -0.72
C ARG A 39 11.73 1.24 -0.36
N PHE A 40 11.26 0.51 0.66
CA PHE A 40 9.92 0.67 1.20
C PHE A 40 9.89 0.23 2.66
N VAL A 41 8.92 0.77 3.38
CA VAL A 41 8.57 0.37 4.74
C VAL A 41 7.18 -0.25 4.68
N LEU A 42 6.94 -1.31 5.46
CA LEU A 42 5.66 -1.98 5.58
C LEU A 42 5.36 -2.23 7.06
N GLU A 43 4.25 -1.69 7.55
CA GLU A 43 3.86 -1.75 8.97
C GLU A 43 2.41 -2.23 9.11
N PRO A 44 2.08 -3.01 10.14
CA PRO A 44 0.69 -3.34 10.42
C PRO A 44 -0.09 -2.08 10.82
N ALA A 45 -1.31 -1.94 10.30
CA ALA A 45 -2.23 -0.89 10.76
C ALA A 45 -2.95 -1.33 12.06
N PRO A 46 -3.67 -0.42 12.74
CA PRO A 46 -4.51 -0.78 13.89
C PRO A 46 -5.59 -1.84 13.55
N ASP A 47 -6.08 -1.83 12.30
CA ASP A 47 -6.92 -2.91 11.78
C ASP A 47 -6.02 -4.08 11.34
N PRO A 48 -6.21 -5.30 11.89
CA PRO A 48 -5.36 -6.46 11.60
C PRO A 48 -5.43 -6.95 10.14
N SER A 49 -6.41 -6.50 9.36
CA SER A 49 -6.53 -6.81 7.93
C SER A 49 -5.77 -5.82 7.03
N LEU A 50 -5.26 -4.72 7.61
CA LEU A 50 -4.64 -3.62 6.89
C LEU A 50 -3.17 -3.43 7.25
N TYR A 51 -2.45 -2.82 6.30
CA TYR A 51 -1.05 -2.45 6.44
C TYR A 51 -0.84 -1.03 5.92
N TYR A 52 0.14 -0.33 6.46
CA TYR A 52 0.67 0.89 5.87
C TYR A 52 1.95 0.57 5.11
N MET A 53 2.08 1.14 3.92
CA MET A 53 3.29 1.04 3.12
C MET A 53 3.76 2.42 2.71
N THR A 54 5.03 2.72 2.96
CA THR A 54 5.67 3.96 2.54
C THR A 54 6.78 3.64 1.56
N THR A 55 6.80 4.32 0.41
CA THR A 55 7.85 4.14 -0.60
C THR A 55 7.93 5.37 -1.50
N GLN A 56 9.00 5.44 -2.29
CA GLN A 56 9.20 6.46 -3.31
C GLN A 56 9.20 5.79 -4.68
N LYS A 57 8.04 5.80 -5.35
CA LYS A 57 7.84 5.15 -6.65
C LYS A 57 6.66 5.78 -7.39
N SER A 58 6.87 6.20 -8.63
CA SER A 58 5.80 6.76 -9.47
C SER A 58 4.82 5.69 -9.97
N GLY A 59 3.61 6.12 -10.32
CA GLY A 59 2.68 5.34 -11.16
C GLY A 59 1.82 4.31 -10.42
N VAL A 60 1.64 4.48 -9.11
CA VAL A 60 0.69 3.71 -8.30
C VAL A 60 -0.63 4.45 -8.15
N ALA A 61 -1.74 3.72 -8.17
CA ALA A 61 -3.07 4.29 -7.94
C ALA A 61 -3.88 3.44 -6.93
N PRO A 62 -4.87 4.04 -6.24
CA PRO A 62 -5.87 3.25 -5.52
C PRO A 62 -6.51 2.20 -6.43
N GLY A 63 -6.65 0.97 -5.91
CA GLY A 63 -7.16 -0.18 -6.65
C GLY A 63 -6.09 -1.04 -7.33
N ASP A 64 -4.86 -0.55 -7.50
CA ASP A 64 -3.72 -1.35 -7.94
C ASP A 64 -3.34 -2.43 -6.91
N TYR A 65 -2.51 -3.37 -7.36
CA TYR A 65 -2.04 -4.50 -6.57
C TYR A 65 -0.55 -4.41 -6.28
N ILE A 66 -0.16 -4.86 -5.09
CA ILE A 66 1.24 -4.98 -4.67
C ILE A 66 1.56 -6.45 -4.44
N GLU A 67 2.65 -6.92 -5.03
CA GLU A 67 3.25 -8.21 -4.74
C GLU A 67 4.59 -8.00 -4.03
N ILE A 68 4.74 -8.57 -2.82
CA ILE A 68 6.01 -8.62 -2.10
C ILE A 68 6.51 -10.06 -2.10
N SER A 69 7.56 -10.31 -2.87
CA SER A 69 8.15 -11.64 -3.08
C SER A 69 9.41 -11.86 -2.24
N GLY A 70 9.64 -13.08 -1.77
CA GLY A 70 10.85 -13.45 -1.03
C GLY A 70 10.62 -14.60 -0.05
N PHE A 71 11.71 -15.20 0.42
CA PHE A 71 11.68 -16.37 1.32
C PHE A 71 10.82 -17.54 0.78
N GLY A 72 10.81 -17.72 -0.54
CA GLY A 72 10.08 -18.79 -1.21
C GLY A 72 8.58 -18.55 -1.40
N ASN A 73 8.05 -17.38 -0.99
CA ASN A 73 6.62 -17.06 -1.10
C ASN A 73 6.39 -15.63 -1.62
N SER A 74 5.17 -15.37 -2.09
CA SER A 74 4.69 -14.02 -2.44
C SER A 74 3.51 -13.65 -1.55
N THR A 75 3.49 -12.42 -1.04
CA THR A 75 2.31 -11.86 -0.37
C THR A 75 1.70 -10.78 -1.26
N HIS A 76 0.37 -10.80 -1.39
CA HIS A 76 -0.37 -9.90 -2.27
C HIS A 76 -1.25 -8.96 -1.46
N TYR A 77 -1.31 -7.71 -1.91
CA TYR A 77 -2.10 -6.66 -1.32
C TYR A 77 -2.82 -5.86 -2.39
N GLN A 78 -3.96 -5.26 -2.05
CA GLN A 78 -4.61 -4.23 -2.85
C GLN A 78 -4.41 -2.86 -2.19
N ILE A 79 -4.10 -1.83 -2.98
CA ILE A 79 -4.03 -0.45 -2.50
C ILE A 79 -5.47 0.06 -2.30
N VAL A 80 -5.82 0.35 -1.05
CA VAL A 80 -7.14 0.90 -0.67
C VAL A 80 -7.14 2.42 -0.74
N GLN A 81 -6.11 3.03 -0.18
CA GLN A 81 -5.95 4.48 -0.10
C GLN A 81 -4.49 4.84 -0.35
N LEU A 82 -4.27 6.04 -0.88
CA LEU A 82 -2.94 6.54 -1.21
C LEU A 82 -2.83 8.03 -0.85
N GLU A 83 -1.77 8.40 -0.16
CA GLU A 83 -1.42 9.75 0.24
C GLU A 83 -0.04 10.10 -0.32
N PHE A 84 0.07 11.20 -1.06
CA PHE A 84 1.34 11.66 -1.61
C PHE A 84 1.96 12.75 -0.76
N TYR A 85 3.28 12.71 -0.68
CA TYR A 85 4.09 13.79 -0.13
C TYR A 85 4.71 14.59 -1.27
N CYS A 86 4.84 15.90 -1.08
CA CYS A 86 5.41 16.79 -2.08
C CYS A 86 6.94 16.76 -2.12
N ASP A 87 7.58 16.36 -1.02
CA ASP A 87 9.03 16.28 -0.87
C ASP A 87 9.38 15.09 0.04
N PRO A 88 10.14 14.09 -0.44
CA PRO A 88 10.66 13.96 -1.82
C PRO A 88 9.56 13.65 -2.84
N PRO A 89 9.75 13.98 -4.13
CA PRO A 89 8.78 13.68 -5.19
C PRO A 89 8.59 12.17 -5.34
N ASP A 90 7.39 11.78 -5.78
CA ASP A 90 6.95 10.39 -5.94
C ASP A 90 6.93 9.54 -4.65
N MET A 91 7.07 10.19 -3.49
CA MET A 91 6.86 9.55 -2.20
C MET A 91 5.38 9.49 -1.84
N TRP A 92 4.97 8.34 -1.34
CA TRP A 92 3.61 8.12 -0.89
C TRP A 92 3.56 7.16 0.29
N MET A 93 2.46 7.26 1.02
CA MET A 93 2.00 6.27 2.00
C MET A 93 0.68 5.68 1.51
N ALA A 94 0.57 4.36 1.53
CA ALA A 94 -0.62 3.63 1.11
C ALA A 94 -1.20 2.82 2.26
N THR A 95 -2.52 2.77 2.33
CA THR A 95 -3.24 1.75 3.09
C THR A 95 -3.45 0.55 2.19
N LEU A 96 -2.97 -0.60 2.62
CA LEU A 96 -3.00 -1.86 1.90
C LEU A 96 -3.94 -2.85 2.59
N GLN A 97 -4.76 -3.55 1.80
CA GLN A 97 -5.52 -4.69 2.28
C GLN A 97 -4.85 -5.98 1.81
N LYS A 98 -4.54 -6.88 2.74
CA LYS A 98 -3.95 -8.18 2.39
C LYS A 98 -4.98 -9.05 1.67
N ILE A 99 -4.59 -9.58 0.51
CA ILE A 99 -5.42 -10.52 -0.25
C ILE A 99 -5.13 -11.92 0.31
N THR A 100 -5.94 -12.35 1.27
CA THR A 100 -5.96 -13.76 1.66
C THR A 100 -6.72 -14.54 0.59
N GLN A 101 -6.10 -15.56 0.00
CA GLN A 101 -6.85 -16.62 -0.64
C GLN A 101 -7.64 -17.32 0.46
N THR A 102 -8.85 -16.84 0.73
CA THR A 102 -9.78 -17.52 1.61
C THR A 102 -10.16 -18.82 0.90
N LEU A 103 -9.46 -19.92 1.20
CA LEU A 103 -9.96 -21.25 0.92
C LEU A 103 -11.20 -21.42 1.78
N SER A 104 -12.37 -21.17 1.19
CA SER A 104 -13.67 -21.45 1.79
C SER A 104 -13.84 -22.97 1.96
N TYR A 105 -13.22 -23.54 2.99
CA TYR A 105 -13.55 -24.89 3.46
C TYR A 105 -14.79 -24.79 4.34
N GLY A 106 -15.95 -25.00 3.73
CA GLY A 106 -17.21 -25.05 4.47
C GLY A 106 -18.38 -25.52 3.62
N GLN A 107 -18.57 -26.84 3.52
CA GLN A 107 -19.92 -27.41 3.52
C GLN A 107 -19.92 -28.74 4.31
N PRO A 108 -20.71 -28.85 5.40
CA PRO A 108 -21.03 -30.14 5.99
C PRO A 108 -22.02 -30.86 5.07
N ARG A 109 -21.65 -32.05 4.57
CA ARG A 109 -22.61 -32.98 3.95
C ARG A 109 -23.43 -33.61 5.06
N ILE A 110 -24.52 -32.96 5.44
CA ILE A 110 -25.64 -33.66 6.08
C ILE A 110 -26.38 -34.38 4.95
N ALA A 111 -26.35 -35.70 4.94
CA ALA A 111 -27.33 -36.51 4.24
C ALA A 111 -27.85 -37.56 5.21
N LYS A 112 -29.18 -37.61 5.31
CA LYS A 112 -30.00 -38.52 6.11
C LYS A 112 -29.82 -39.98 5.70
#